data_AF-A0AAW9IGS4-F1
#
_entry.id   AF-A0AAW9IGS4-F1
#
_cell.length_a   1.000
_cell.length_b   1.000
_cell.length_c   1.000
_cell.angle_alpha   90.00
_cell.angle_beta   90.00
_cell.angle_gamma   90.00
#
_symmetry.space_group_name_H-M   'P 1'
#
loop_
_entity.id
_entity.type
_entity.pdbx_description
1 polymer ?
#
loop_
_entity_poly.entity_id
_entity_poly.type
_entity_poly.pdbx_seq_one_letter_code
_entity_poly.pdbx_strand_id
1 'polypeptide(L)'
;MGKVLAICTSKNKGTLKKEITEANFIKEFGIEGDAHAGKWHRQVSLLTFEKIDEFRKKGGNVDFGAFGENLVIEGIELDKLPIGLMLTVGDVLLVVTHNGKKCHDKCAIYY
;
A
#
# COMPACT_ATOMS: atom_id res chain seq x y z
N MET A 1 7.15 -17.15 -3.08
CA MET A 1 7.52 -15.96 -3.86
C MET A 1 6.30 -15.07 -3.91
N GLY A 2 6.42 -13.79 -3.55
CA GLY A 2 5.27 -12.88 -3.51
C GLY A 2 4.90 -12.34 -4.88
N LYS A 3 3.67 -11.84 -5.01
CA LYS A 3 3.14 -11.24 -6.23
C LYS A 3 2.55 -9.86 -5.94
N VAL A 4 2.80 -8.90 -6.82
CA VAL A 4 2.06 -7.62 -6.82
C VAL A 4 0.77 -7.85 -7.60
N LEU A 5 -0.38 -7.64 -6.96
CA LEU A 5 -1.69 -7.75 -7.60
C LEU A 5 -2.17 -6.41 -8.16
N ALA A 6 -1.83 -5.30 -7.51
CA ALA A 6 -2.26 -3.97 -7.92
C ALA A 6 -1.28 -2.88 -7.47
N ILE A 7 -1.25 -1.80 -8.25
CA ILE A 7 -0.55 -0.56 -7.93
C ILE A 7 -1.61 0.53 -7.84
N CYS A 8 -1.62 1.29 -6.76
CA CYS A 8 -2.67 2.27 -6.46
C CYS A 8 -2.07 3.63 -6.09
N THR A 9 -2.62 4.71 -6.63
CA THR A 9 -2.20 6.09 -6.31
C THR A 9 -3.39 7.03 -6.18
N SER A 10 -3.20 8.16 -5.51
CA SER A 10 -4.17 9.26 -5.49
C SER A 10 -3.48 10.58 -5.73
N LYS A 11 -4.11 11.51 -6.45
CA LYS A 11 -3.54 12.86 -6.67
C LYS A 11 -3.67 13.77 -5.45
N ASN A 12 -4.68 13.54 -4.61
CA ASN A 12 -5.00 14.38 -3.46
C ASN A 12 -5.00 13.55 -2.16
N LYS A 13 -4.66 14.20 -1.04
CA LYS A 13 -4.80 13.58 0.29
C LYS A 13 -6.28 13.49 0.66
N GLY A 14 -6.64 12.46 1.42
CA GLY A 14 -8.03 12.24 1.84
C GLY A 14 -8.94 11.65 0.77
N THR A 15 -8.45 11.42 -0.45
CA THR A 15 -9.19 10.69 -1.49
C THR A 15 -8.71 9.25 -1.57
N LEU A 16 -9.62 8.33 -1.91
CA LEU A 16 -9.29 6.94 -2.19
C LEU A 16 -8.25 6.85 -3.31
N LYS A 17 -7.31 5.90 -3.17
CA LYS A 17 -6.37 5.59 -4.25
C LYS A 17 -7.10 4.79 -5.32
N LYS A 18 -6.66 4.95 -6.56
CA LYS A 18 -7.17 4.25 -7.73
C LYS A 18 -6.07 3.38 -8.29
N GLU A 19 -6.46 2.22 -8.79
CA GLU A 19 -5.57 1.30 -9.47
C GLU A 19 -5.02 1.92 -10.77
N ILE A 20 -3.73 1.68 -11.02
CA ILE A 20 -3.00 2.07 -12.23
C ILE A 20 -2.18 0.87 -12.73
N THR A 21 -1.88 0.86 -14.02
CA THR A 21 -1.16 -0.26 -14.66
C THR A 21 0.34 -0.25 -14.40
N GLU A 22 0.92 0.94 -14.21
CA GLU A 22 2.35 1.15 -13.99
C GLU A 22 2.58 2.39 -13.13
N ALA A 23 3.73 2.45 -12.47
CA ALA A 23 4.11 3.58 -11.63
C ALA A 23 5.61 3.82 -11.67
N ASN A 24 5.99 5.09 -11.67
CA ASN A 24 7.38 5.50 -11.53
C ASN A 24 7.72 5.70 -10.03
N PHE A 25 8.77 5.03 -9.57
CA PHE A 25 9.25 5.12 -8.18
C PHE A 25 10.51 5.98 -8.13
N ILE A 26 10.40 7.11 -7.44
CA ILE A 26 11.50 8.05 -7.26
C ILE A 26 12.19 7.74 -5.93
N LYS A 27 13.48 7.45 -6.00
CA LYS A 27 14.33 7.18 -4.84
C LYS A 27 14.17 8.29 -3.78
N GLU A 28 13.97 7.88 -2.53
CA GLU A 28 13.81 8.77 -1.37
C GLU A 28 12.62 9.75 -1.47
N PHE A 29 11.66 9.46 -2.34
CA PHE A 29 10.48 10.30 -2.55
C PHE A 29 9.18 9.51 -2.61
N GLY A 30 9.17 8.31 -3.18
CA GLY A 30 7.97 7.47 -3.32
C GLY A 30 7.45 7.43 -4.75
N ILE A 31 6.14 7.28 -4.92
CA ILE A 31 5.54 7.12 -6.25
C ILE A 31 5.23 8.48 -6.86
N GLU A 32 5.70 8.73 -8.07
CA GLU A 32 5.42 9.95 -8.80
C GLU A 32 3.90 10.19 -8.92
N GLY A 33 3.46 11.41 -8.59
CA GLY A 33 2.04 11.79 -8.65
C GLY A 33 1.17 11.29 -7.50
N ASP A 34 1.70 10.50 -6.56
CA ASP A 34 0.96 10.13 -5.36
C ASP A 34 0.92 11.26 -4.32
N ALA A 35 -0.23 11.48 -3.71
CA ALA A 35 -0.48 12.53 -2.73
C ALA A 35 0.36 12.41 -1.45
N HIS A 36 0.93 11.22 -1.20
CA HIS A 36 1.80 10.96 -0.06
C HIS A 36 3.28 10.90 -0.45
N ALA A 37 3.62 11.13 -1.71
CA ALA A 37 5.01 11.24 -2.14
C ALA A 37 5.70 12.45 -1.48
N GLY A 38 6.96 12.30 -1.14
CA GLY A 38 7.77 13.30 -0.45
C GLY A 38 8.98 12.70 0.26
N LYS A 39 9.86 13.57 0.77
CA LYS A 39 11.04 13.17 1.53
C LYS A 39 10.70 12.87 2.99
N TRP A 40 10.18 11.68 3.26
CA TRP A 40 9.86 11.19 4.60
C TRP A 40 9.94 9.66 4.64
N HIS A 41 9.72 9.02 5.80
CA HIS A 41 9.96 7.59 5.98
C HIS A 41 8.84 6.66 5.47
N ARG A 42 7.66 7.17 5.14
CA ARG A 42 6.47 6.39 4.71
C ARG A 42 6.10 6.67 3.25
N GLN A 43 7.04 6.39 2.37
CA GLN A 43 6.98 6.77 0.95
C GLN A 43 6.03 5.90 0.13
N VAL A 44 5.90 4.62 0.49
CA VAL A 44 5.07 3.62 -0.20
C VAL A 44 4.40 2.75 0.86
N SER A 45 3.08 2.54 0.75
CA SER A 45 2.34 1.62 1.62
C SER A 45 2.06 0.28 0.93
N LEU A 46 2.21 -0.82 1.67
CA LEU A 46 1.89 -2.17 1.21
C LEU A 46 0.73 -2.71 2.05
N LEU A 47 -0.15 -3.49 1.42
CA LEU A 47 -1.21 -4.24 2.09
C LEU A 47 -1.32 -5.65 1.49
N THR A 48 -1.61 -6.65 2.31
CA THR A 48 -1.79 -8.01 1.83
C THR A 48 -3.16 -8.19 1.19
N PHE A 49 -3.24 -8.95 0.09
CA PHE A 49 -4.50 -9.28 -0.56
C PHE A 49 -5.46 -9.99 0.41
N GLU A 50 -4.92 -10.86 1.26
CA GLU A 50 -5.66 -11.63 2.25
C GLU A 50 -6.44 -10.71 3.20
N LYS A 51 -5.89 -9.54 3.58
CA LYS A 51 -6.61 -8.56 4.41
C LYS A 51 -7.78 -7.90 3.69
N ILE A 52 -7.62 -7.64 2.39
CA ILE A 52 -8.69 -7.06 1.56
C ILE A 52 -9.79 -8.11 1.35
N ASP A 53 -9.41 -9.35 1.03
CA ASP A 53 -10.33 -10.46 0.83
C ASP A 53 -11.10 -10.82 2.10
N GLU A 54 -10.45 -10.83 3.28
CA GLU A 54 -11.12 -10.98 4.57
C GLU A 54 -12.16 -9.89 4.82
N PHE A 55 -11.83 -8.62 4.48
CA PHE A 55 -12.78 -7.52 4.62
C PHE A 55 -13.98 -7.69 3.68
N ARG A 56 -13.73 -8.11 2.42
CA ARG A 56 -14.78 -8.40 1.45
C ARG A 56 -15.69 -9.55 1.89
N LYS A 57 -15.13 -10.63 2.41
CA LYS A 57 -15.86 -11.78 2.97
C LYS A 57 -16.76 -11.42 4.16
N LYS A 58 -16.44 -10.36 4.90
CA LYS A 58 -17.26 -9.82 5.99
C LYS A 58 -18.39 -8.91 5.51
N GLY A 59 -18.61 -8.80 4.20
CA GLY A 59 -19.66 -7.99 3.58
C GLY A 59 -19.20 -6.62 3.11
N GLY A 60 -17.91 -6.28 3.27
CA GLY A 60 -17.37 -5.02 2.76
C GLY A 60 -17.29 -5.02 1.24
N ASN A 61 -17.62 -3.89 0.60
CA ASN A 61 -17.46 -3.73 -0.83
C ASN A 61 -16.39 -2.66 -1.12
N VAL A 62 -15.15 -3.11 -1.31
CA VAL A 62 -13.98 -2.24 -1.49
C VAL A 62 -13.11 -2.69 -2.64
N ASP A 63 -12.64 -1.71 -3.41
CA ASP A 63 -11.63 -1.91 -4.46
C ASP A 63 -10.21 -1.81 -3.89
N PHE A 64 -9.22 -2.14 -4.72
CA PHE A 64 -7.82 -1.89 -4.38
C PHE A 64 -7.55 -0.38 -4.25
N GLY A 65 -6.71 -0.02 -3.28
CA GLY A 65 -6.42 1.35 -2.92
C GLY A 65 -7.41 1.96 -1.93
N ALA A 66 -8.49 1.24 -1.58
CA ALA A 66 -9.51 1.73 -0.66
C ALA A 66 -8.95 1.99 0.74
N PHE A 67 -7.97 1.20 1.20
CA PHE A 67 -7.30 1.37 2.49
C PHE A 67 -6.12 2.34 2.43
N GLY A 68 -5.90 3.01 1.29
CA GLY A 68 -4.76 3.91 1.09
C GLY A 68 -3.43 3.18 0.93
N GLU A 69 -3.45 1.90 0.56
CA GLU A 69 -2.30 1.12 0.14
C GLU A 69 -1.83 1.53 -1.26
N ASN A 70 -0.53 1.52 -1.51
CA ASN A 70 0.03 1.71 -2.83
C ASN A 70 0.22 0.39 -3.56
N LEU A 71 0.59 -0.66 -2.85
CA LEU A 71 0.82 -1.98 -3.43
C LEU A 71 -0.02 -3.02 -2.70
N VAL A 72 -0.77 -3.80 -3.47
CA VAL A 72 -1.45 -5.01 -2.97
C VAL A 72 -0.54 -6.20 -3.24
N ILE A 73 -0.13 -6.90 -2.20
CA ILE A 73 0.82 -8.01 -2.26
C ILE A 73 0.14 -9.31 -1.85
N GLU A 74 0.40 -10.40 -2.56
CA GLU A 74 -0.03 -11.75 -2.22
C GLU A 74 1.18 -12.63 -1.88
N GLY A 75 0.99 -13.58 -0.96
CA GLY A 75 1.98 -14.63 -0.68
C GLY A 75 3.18 -14.18 0.16
N ILE A 76 3.08 -13.05 0.87
CA ILE A 76 4.07 -12.56 1.85
C ILE A 76 3.37 -12.08 3.12
N GLU A 77 3.84 -12.55 4.28
CA GLU A 77 3.39 -12.09 5.60
C GLU A 77 4.07 -10.75 5.96
N LEU A 78 3.53 -9.64 5.43
CA LEU A 78 4.12 -8.30 5.57
C LEU A 78 4.31 -7.84 7.03
N ASP A 79 3.44 -8.29 7.93
CA ASP A 79 3.46 -7.97 9.36
C ASP A 79 4.62 -8.62 10.13
N LYS A 80 5.19 -9.69 9.59
CA LYS A 80 6.36 -10.38 10.16
C LYS A 80 7.69 -9.86 9.64
N LEU A 81 7.68 -8.93 8.68
CA LEU A 81 8.91 -8.41 8.11
C LEU A 81 9.62 -7.48 9.11
N PRO A 82 10.93 -7.66 9.36
CA PRO A 82 11.66 -6.77 10.24
C PRO A 82 11.90 -5.41 9.59
N ILE A 83 11.89 -4.36 10.42
CA ILE A 83 12.30 -3.01 10.00
C ILE A 83 13.75 -3.07 9.50
N GLY A 84 14.03 -2.42 8.38
CA GLY A 84 15.32 -2.45 7.69
C GLY A 84 15.45 -3.55 6.64
N LEU A 85 14.51 -4.50 6.58
CA LEU A 85 14.49 -5.50 5.50
C LEU A 85 14.30 -4.82 4.16
N MET A 86 15.06 -5.28 3.16
CA MET A 86 14.92 -4.84 1.78
C MET A 86 14.04 -5.81 0.98
N LEU A 87 13.10 -5.27 0.22
CA LEU A 87 12.20 -5.99 -0.68
C LEU A 87 12.49 -5.55 -2.10
N THR A 88 12.76 -6.50 -2.99
CA THR A 88 12.84 -6.22 -4.44
C THR A 88 11.47 -6.44 -5.06
N VAL A 89 10.95 -5.43 -5.75
CA VAL A 89 9.63 -5.43 -6.40
C VAL A 89 9.80 -4.92 -7.83
N GLY A 90 9.82 -5.83 -8.80
CA GLY A 90 10.26 -5.49 -10.16
C GLY A 90 11.68 -4.89 -10.12
N ASP A 91 11.83 -3.71 -10.69
CA ASP A 91 13.10 -2.96 -10.72
C ASP A 91 13.30 -2.04 -9.49
N VAL A 92 12.40 -2.10 -8.51
CA VAL A 92 12.39 -1.20 -7.35
C VAL A 92 12.89 -1.93 -6.09
N LEU A 93 13.74 -1.25 -5.33
CA LEU A 93 14.15 -1.68 -4.00
C LEU A 93 13.40 -0.87 -2.93
N LEU A 94 12.61 -1.55 -2.10
CA LEU A 94 11.89 -0.97 -0.98
C LEU A 94 12.56 -1.38 0.33
N VAL A 95 12.52 -0.50 1.33
CA VAL A 95 12.99 -0.81 2.69
C VAL A 95 11.79 -0.76 3.64
N VAL A 96 11.63 -1.79 4.45
CA VAL A 96 10.60 -1.82 5.49
C VAL A 96 10.95 -0.78 6.56
N THR A 97 10.21 0.32 6.62
CA THR A 97 10.46 1.40 7.58
C THR A 97 9.52 1.37 8.79
N HIS A 98 8.36 0.71 8.67
CA HIS A 98 7.32 0.72 9.69
C HIS A 98 6.30 -0.41 9.45
N ASN A 99 5.87 -1.08 10.54
CA ASN A 99 4.83 -2.11 10.49
C ASN A 99 3.50 -1.56 11.04
N GLY A 100 2.45 -1.67 10.23
CA GLY A 100 1.09 -1.27 10.60
C GLY A 100 0.87 0.25 10.64
N LYS A 101 -0.36 0.66 10.92
CA LYS A 101 -0.72 2.00 11.40
C LYS A 101 -1.86 1.79 12.38
N LYS A 102 -1.91 2.53 13.49
CA LYS A 102 -3.17 2.63 14.23
C LYS A 102 -4.16 3.36 13.33
N CYS A 103 -5.29 2.74 13.01
CA CYS A 103 -6.40 3.44 12.37
C CYS A 103 -6.91 4.47 13.39
N HIS A 104 -6.58 5.74 13.16
CA HIS A 104 -7.09 6.85 13.97
C HIS A 104 -8.48 7.20 13.43
N ASP A 105 -9.52 6.67 14.09
CA ASP A 105 -10.95 6.96 13.92
C ASP A 105 -11.61 6.74 12.54
N LYS A 106 -12.89 6.31 12.60
CA LYS A 106 -13.86 6.06 11.51
C LYS A 106 -13.28 6.14 10.09
N CYS A 107 -12.57 5.09 9.70
CA CYS A 107 -12.11 4.95 8.31
C CYS A 107 -13.35 4.94 7.40
N ALA A 108 -13.31 5.66 6.28
CA ALA A 108 -14.42 5.80 5.32
C ALA A 108 -14.91 4.47 4.70
N ILE A 109 -14.29 3.37 5.11
CA ILE A 109 -14.48 2.01 4.65
C ILE A 109 -15.44 1.23 5.57
N TYR A 110 -15.70 1.72 6.79
CA TYR A 110 -16.68 1.14 7.71
C TYR A 110 -18.04 1.82 7.53
N TYR A 111 -18.92 1.21 6.75
CA TYR A 111 -20.39 1.39 6.78
C TYR A 111 -21.06 0.03 6.58
#